data_AF-A0A2V9YGA0-F1
#
_entry.id   AF-A0A2V9YGA0-F1
#
_cell.length_a   1.000
_cell.length_b   1.000
_cell.length_c   1.000
_cell.angle_alpha   90.00
_cell.angle_beta   90.00
_cell.angle_gamma   90.00
#
_symmetry.space_group_name_H-M   'P 1'
#
loop_
_entity.id
_entity.type
_entity.pdbx_description
1 polymer ?
#
loop_
_entity_poly.entity_id
_entity_poly.type
_entity_poly.pdbx_seq_one_letter_code
_entity_poly.pdbx_strand_id
1 'polypeptide(L)'
;MEWKKVKFMQDRVGEDFDGLIVSVTKFGLFVELTDLFVEGLVPLGTLTDDRYTYHENTRQIIGQRSRKTYSLGQRVRVIVDRIDPVEKKIQFALLEEEERSTLRAKKKK
;
A
#
# COMPACT_ATOMS: atom_id res chain seq x y z
N MET A 1 5.52 2.30 16.33
CA MET A 1 4.04 2.37 16.37
C MET A 1 3.55 2.12 17.81
N GLU A 2 2.59 2.92 18.30
CA GLU A 2 1.98 2.70 19.63
C GLU A 2 1.03 1.50 19.59
N TRP A 3 0.97 0.68 20.66
CA TRP A 3 0.16 -0.55 20.71
C TRP A 3 -1.34 -0.31 20.45
N LYS A 4 -1.86 0.86 20.80
CA LYS A 4 -3.25 1.26 20.51
C LYS A 4 -3.52 1.36 19.01
N LYS A 5 -2.56 1.88 18.24
CA LYS A 5 -2.65 1.96 16.77
C LYS A 5 -2.65 0.57 16.15
N VAL A 6 -1.80 -0.34 16.66
CA VAL A 6 -1.78 -1.74 16.22
C VAL A 6 -3.15 -2.39 16.42
N LYS A 7 -3.70 -2.30 17.64
CA LYS A 7 -5.01 -2.86 17.95
C LYS A 7 -6.12 -2.26 17.08
N PHE A 8 -6.12 -0.94 16.93
CA PHE A 8 -7.07 -0.24 16.07
C PHE A 8 -7.00 -0.71 14.62
N MET A 9 -5.80 -0.96 14.09
CA MET A 9 -5.63 -1.44 12.72
C MET A 9 -5.98 -2.93 12.58
N GLN A 10 -5.84 -3.75 13.63
CA GLN A 10 -6.24 -5.17 13.62
C GLN A 10 -7.72 -5.35 13.33
N ASP A 11 -8.56 -4.48 13.89
CA ASP A 11 -10.02 -4.51 13.66
C ASP A 11 -10.40 -4.05 12.24
N ARG A 12 -9.43 -3.54 11.45
CA ARG A 12 -9.63 -2.97 10.11
C ARG A 12 -8.88 -3.73 9.01
N VAL A 13 -8.43 -4.95 9.29
CA VAL A 13 -7.88 -5.85 8.26
C VAL A 13 -8.94 -6.07 7.19
N GLY A 14 -8.57 -5.89 5.91
CA GLY A 14 -9.47 -5.93 4.76
C GLY A 14 -10.14 -4.59 4.42
N GLU A 15 -9.96 -3.54 5.22
CA GLU A 15 -10.43 -2.20 4.86
C GLU A 15 -9.41 -1.42 4.02
N ASP A 16 -9.92 -0.53 3.17
CA ASP A 16 -9.15 0.29 2.26
C ASP A 16 -8.98 1.74 2.76
N PHE A 17 -7.78 2.28 2.58
CA PHE A 17 -7.38 3.61 3.04
C PHE A 17 -6.64 4.37 1.96
N ASP A 18 -6.82 5.69 1.93
CA ASP A 18 -5.98 6.58 1.13
C ASP A 18 -4.65 6.80 1.86
N GLY A 19 -3.54 6.74 1.13
CA GLY A 19 -2.19 6.85 1.67
C GLY A 19 -1.24 7.58 0.73
N LEU A 20 -0.06 7.90 1.25
CA LEU A 20 1.03 8.56 0.56
C LEU A 20 2.25 7.66 0.57
N ILE A 21 2.89 7.47 -0.58
CA ILE A 21 4.18 6.78 -0.64
C ILE A 21 5.22 7.68 0.01
N VAL A 22 5.75 7.27 1.16
CA VAL A 22 6.76 8.01 1.93
C VAL A 22 8.18 7.46 1.72
N SER A 23 8.30 6.25 1.16
CA SER A 23 9.60 5.72 0.72
C SER A 23 9.42 4.64 -0.35
N VAL A 24 10.39 4.55 -1.25
CA VAL A 24 10.45 3.55 -2.32
C VAL A 24 11.74 2.76 -2.16
N THR A 25 11.63 1.44 -2.12
CA THR A 25 12.78 0.54 -1.91
C THR A 25 12.72 -0.64 -2.88
N LYS A 26 13.84 -1.36 -3.00
CA LYS A 26 13.94 -2.55 -3.85
C LYS A 26 12.94 -3.66 -3.52
N PHE A 27 12.44 -3.71 -2.29
CA PHE A 27 11.52 -4.76 -1.83
C PHE A 27 10.07 -4.28 -1.70
N GLY A 28 9.79 -2.99 -1.93
CA GLY A 28 8.43 -2.47 -1.84
C GLY A 28 8.34 -0.97 -1.57
N LEU A 29 7.12 -0.53 -1.25
CA LEU A 29 6.74 0.85 -1.01
C LEU A 29 6.33 1.01 0.46
N PHE A 30 6.87 2.01 1.15
CA PHE A 30 6.32 2.41 2.44
C PHE A 30 5.22 3.44 2.20
N VAL A 31 4.05 3.16 2.75
CA VAL A 31 2.86 3.99 2.61
C VAL A 31 2.43 4.45 4.00
N GLU A 32 2.29 5.75 4.18
CA GLU A 32 1.64 6.36 5.34
C GLU A 32 0.17 6.64 4.99
N LEU A 33 -0.75 6.23 5.86
CA LEU A 33 -2.17 6.52 5.66
C LEU A 33 -2.44 8.02 5.86
N THR A 34 -3.29 8.62 5.02
CA THR A 34 -3.48 10.08 5.03
C THR A 34 -4.22 10.55 6.28
N ASP A 35 -5.22 9.80 6.72
CA ASP A 35 -6.05 10.14 7.88
C ASP A 35 -5.52 9.54 9.18
N LEU A 36 -4.56 8.62 9.08
CA LEU A 36 -4.01 7.88 10.21
C LEU A 36 -2.49 7.95 10.12
N PHE A 37 -1.81 8.51 11.13
CA PHE A 37 -0.34 8.50 11.22
C PHE A 37 0.20 7.08 11.49
N VAL A 38 -0.01 6.19 10.53
CA VAL A 38 0.21 4.76 10.51
C VAL A 38 0.91 4.46 9.19
N GLU A 39 2.10 3.91 9.30
CA GLU A 39 2.91 3.48 8.17
C GLU A 39 2.88 1.96 8.04
N GLY A 40 2.95 1.48 6.80
CA GLY A 40 3.07 0.07 6.48
C GLY A 40 3.74 -0.16 5.13
N LEU A 41 4.12 -1.40 4.89
CA LEU A 41 4.85 -1.82 3.68
C LEU A 41 3.88 -2.44 2.68
N VAL A 42 3.90 -1.97 1.44
CA VAL A 42 3.40 -2.70 0.28
C VAL A 42 4.57 -3.47 -0.32
N PRO A 43 4.64 -4.81 -0.18
CA PRO A 43 5.72 -5.60 -0.75
C PRO A 43 5.63 -5.58 -2.28
N LEU A 44 6.78 -5.49 -2.95
CA LEU A 44 6.85 -5.47 -4.42
C LEU A 44 6.15 -6.67 -5.05
N GLY A 45 6.26 -7.84 -4.43
CA GLY A 45 5.63 -9.08 -4.92
C GLY A 45 4.10 -9.12 -4.83
N THR A 46 3.47 -8.14 -4.16
CA THR A 46 2.00 -8.01 -4.14
C THR A 46 1.46 -7.23 -5.35
N LEU A 47 2.32 -6.54 -6.09
CA LEU A 47 1.96 -5.87 -7.34
C LEU A 47 1.96 -6.92 -8.47
N THR A 48 0.78 -7.45 -8.78
CA THR A 48 0.63 -8.64 -9.66
C THR A 48 0.11 -8.33 -11.06
N ASP A 49 -0.31 -7.09 -11.31
CA ASP A 49 -0.77 -6.62 -12.63
C ASP A 49 0.36 -6.44 -13.66
N ASP A 50 1.60 -6.29 -13.20
CA ASP A 50 2.75 -6.15 -14.06
C ASP A 50 4.01 -6.71 -13.39
N ARG A 51 5.08 -6.84 -14.17
CA ARG A 51 6.42 -7.08 -13.63
C ARG A 51 7.05 -5.74 -13.28
N TYR A 52 7.21 -5.49 -11.99
CA TYR A 52 7.79 -4.25 -11.48
C TYR A 52 9.28 -4.40 -11.16
N THR A 53 10.05 -3.37 -11.49
CA THR A 53 11.48 -3.27 -11.19
C THR A 53 11.78 -1.97 -10.46
N TYR A 54 12.63 -2.03 -9.45
CA TYR A 54 13.17 -0.83 -8.79
C TYR A 54 14.29 -0.21 -9.61
N HIS A 55 14.15 1.07 -9.92
CA HIS A 55 15.14 1.88 -10.63
C HIS A 55 15.88 2.76 -9.62
N GLU A 56 17.13 2.40 -9.31
CA GLU A 56 17.92 3.07 -8.26
C GLU A 56 18.19 4.54 -8.56
N ASN A 57 18.46 4.87 -9.84
CA ASN A 57 18.77 6.23 -10.28
C ASN A 57 17.62 7.21 -10.05
N THR A 58 16.37 6.76 -10.24
CA THR A 58 15.19 7.60 -10.07
C THR A 58 14.45 7.34 -8.76
N ARG A 59 14.85 6.31 -8.00
CA ARG A 59 14.17 5.85 -6.78
C ARG A 59 12.69 5.57 -7.01
N GLN A 60 12.40 4.86 -8.10
CA GLN A 60 11.05 4.52 -8.54
C GLN A 60 10.88 3.03 -8.73
N ILE A 61 9.65 2.54 -8.56
CA ILE A 61 9.26 1.21 -9.01
C ILE A 61 8.45 1.37 -10.29
N ILE A 62 8.91 0.75 -11.38
CA ILE A 62 8.32 0.92 -12.72
C ILE A 62 7.90 -0.44 -13.28
N GLY A 63 6.64 -0.51 -13.75
CA GLY A 63 6.08 -1.67 -14.44
C GLY A 63 6.66 -1.79 -15.85
N GLN A 64 7.08 -2.99 -16.22
CA GLN A 64 7.73 -3.24 -17.50
C GLN A 64 6.77 -3.06 -18.69
N ARG A 65 5.52 -3.50 -18.58
CA ARG A 65 4.54 -3.46 -19.68
C ARG A 65 3.67 -2.22 -19.61
N SER A 66 3.09 -1.96 -18.44
CA SER A 66 2.15 -0.87 -18.19
C SER A 66 2.83 0.49 -18.12
N ARG A 67 4.15 0.53 -17.83
CA ARG A 67 4.90 1.74 -17.45
C ARG A 67 4.33 2.47 -16.23
N LYS A 68 3.41 1.83 -15.47
CA LYS A 68 2.95 2.34 -14.18
C LYS A 68 4.16 2.60 -13.30
N THR A 69 4.21 3.78 -12.72
CA THR A 69 5.35 4.24 -11.94
C THR A 69 4.88 4.59 -10.54
N TYR A 70 5.60 4.08 -9.55
CA TYR A 70 5.42 4.41 -8.14
C TYR A 70 6.62 5.20 -7.65
N SER A 71 6.35 6.40 -7.13
CA SER A 71 7.38 7.34 -6.65
C SER A 71 7.03 7.94 -5.29
N LEU A 72 8.05 8.45 -4.61
CA LEU A 72 7.88 9.24 -3.39
C LEU A 72 6.86 10.37 -3.58
N GLY A 73 5.98 10.56 -2.60
CA GLY A 73 4.97 11.61 -2.58
C GLY A 73 3.72 11.30 -3.42
N GLN A 74 3.64 10.14 -4.05
CA GLN A 74 2.46 9.76 -4.81
C GLN A 74 1.33 9.28 -3.87
N ARG A 75 0.11 9.75 -4.14
CA ARG A 75 -1.10 9.28 -3.46
C ARG A 75 -1.51 7.93 -4.02
N VAL A 76 -1.80 6.99 -3.13
CA VAL A 76 -2.22 5.63 -3.44
C VAL A 76 -3.39 5.24 -2.56
N ARG A 77 -4.09 4.17 -2.93
CA ARG A 77 -5.06 3.52 -2.06
C ARG A 77 -4.55 2.13 -1.73
N VAL A 78 -4.66 1.76 -0.47
CA VAL A 78 -4.12 0.50 0.04
C VAL A 78 -5.17 -0.22 0.89
N ILE A 79 -5.14 -1.54 0.88
CA ILE A 79 -5.91 -2.38 1.79
C ILE A 79 -4.99 -2.91 2.91
N VAL A 80 -5.50 -2.97 4.13
CA VAL A 80 -4.81 -3.63 5.25
C VAL A 80 -4.82 -5.13 4.99
N ASP A 81 -3.71 -5.68 4.52
CA ASP A 81 -3.59 -7.10 4.17
C ASP A 81 -3.33 -7.95 5.42
N ARG A 82 -2.32 -7.59 6.20
CA ARG A 82 -2.00 -8.28 7.47
C ARG A 82 -1.27 -7.36 8.44
N ILE A 83 -1.36 -7.71 9.72
CA ILE A 83 -0.69 -7.00 10.80
C ILE A 83 0.09 -8.01 11.63
N ASP A 84 1.37 -7.71 11.85
CA ASP A 84 2.21 -8.39 12.82
C ASP A 84 2.24 -7.54 14.11
N PRO A 85 1.50 -7.94 15.17
CA PRO A 85 1.46 -7.17 16.40
C PRO A 85 2.75 -7.29 17.24
N VAL A 86 3.55 -8.34 17.02
CA VAL A 86 4.81 -8.58 17.74
C VAL A 86 5.88 -7.65 17.19
N GLU A 87 6.05 -7.64 15.86
CA GLU A 87 6.97 -6.74 15.17
C GLU A 87 6.42 -5.31 15.01
N LYS A 88 5.12 -5.11 15.29
CA LYS A 88 4.38 -3.85 15.08
C LYS A 88 4.45 -3.37 13.64
N LYS A 89 4.42 -4.32 12.70
CA LYS A 89 4.47 -4.07 11.26
C LYS A 89 3.09 -4.24 10.67
N ILE A 90 2.77 -3.38 9.70
CA ILE A 90 1.56 -3.50 8.89
C ILE A 90 2.01 -3.77 7.47
N GLN A 91 1.42 -4.79 6.87
CA GLN A 91 1.53 -5.02 5.46
C GLN A 91 0.25 -4.54 4.78
N PHE A 92 0.45 -3.82 3.69
CA PHE A 92 -0.59 -3.36 2.81
C PHE A 92 -0.50 -4.10 1.48
N ALA A 93 -1.64 -4.17 0.79
CA ALA A 93 -1.67 -4.43 -0.65
C ALA A 93 -2.15 -3.16 -1.36
N LEU A 94 -1.59 -2.89 -2.54
CA LEU A 94 -2.02 -1.76 -3.35
C LEU A 94 -3.36 -2.08 -4.01
N LEU A 95 -4.30 -1.13 -3.99
CA LEU A 95 -5.54 -1.25 -4.73
C LEU A 95 -5.44 -0.52 -6.07
N GLU A 96 -5.74 -1.23 -7.15
CA GLU A 96 -5.68 -0.67 -8.49
C GLU A 96 -6.94 0.12 -8.86
N GLU A 97 -6.84 0.96 -9.88
CA GLU A 97 -7.98 1.76 -10.35
C GLU A 97 -9.14 0.90 -10.89
N GLU A 98 -8.86 -0.29 -11.42
CA GLU A 98 -9.92 -1.22 -11.86
C GLU A 98 -10.69 -1.80 -10.66
N GLU A 99 -9.99 -2.13 -9.57
CA GLU A 99 -10.60 -2.59 -8.31
C GLU A 99 -11.39 -1.48 -7.60
N ARG A 100 -11.01 -0.20 -7.78
CA ARG A 100 -11.79 0.94 -7.27
C ARG A 100 -13.22 0.97 -7.81
N SER A 101 -13.43 0.54 -9.06
CA SER A 101 -14.76 0.56 -9.69
C SER A 101 -15.70 -0.49 -9.09
N THR A 102 -15.16 -1.68 -8.79
CA THR A 102 -15.94 -2.82 -8.29
C THR A 102 -16.24 -2.71 -6.80
N LEU A 103 -15.30 -2.21 -5.98
CA LEU A 103 -15.51 -2.00 -4.54
C LEU A 103 -16.53 -0.89 -4.24
N ARG A 104 -16.49 0.22 -4.98
CA ARG A 104 -17.49 1.29 -4.86
C ARG A 104 -18.90 0.83 -5.22
N ALA A 105 -19.02 -0.12 -6.17
CA ALA A 105 -20.31 -0.72 -6.53
C ALA A 105 -20.86 -1.63 -5.41
N LYS A 106 -19.99 -2.35 -4.69
CA LYS A 106 -20.38 -3.21 -3.56
C LYS A 106 -20.82 -2.45 -2.32
N LYS A 107 -20.17 -1.32 -1.98
CA LYS A 107 -20.48 -0.53 -0.76
C LYS A 107 -21.81 0.25 -0.85
N LYS A 108 -22.42 0.32 -2.04
CA LYS A 108 -23.68 1.04 -2.34
C LYS A 108 -24.91 0.13 -2.36
N LYS A 109 -24.75 -1.16 -2.04
CA LYS A 109 -25.81 -2.18 -2.03
C LYS A 109 -25.97 -2.72 -0.62
#